data_AF-A0A966HDU5-F1
#
_entry.id   AF-A0A966HDU5-F1
#
_cell.length_a   1.000
_cell.length_b   1.000
_cell.length_c   1.000
_cell.angle_alpha   90.00
_cell.angle_beta   90.00
_cell.angle_gamma   90.00
#
_symmetry.space_group_name_H-M   'P 1'
#
loop_
_entity.id
_entity.type
_entity.pdbx_description
1 polymer ?
#
loop_
_entity_poly.entity_id
_entity_poly.type
_entity_poly.pdbx_seq_one_letter_code
_entity_poly.pdbx_strand_id
1 'polypeptide(L)'
;MSIEDGRDLLELIDTQIAEIKTLWEAINRKDEQIDRLVILAEEIGNKNAQLNIKLEKEKAKRWGIGVFAGVSHQGEAVVGIGVTYSLFKF
;
A
#
# COMPACT_ATOMS: atom_id res chain seq x y z
N MET A 1 -9.40 20.18 -59.35
CA MET A 1 -9.91 19.43 -58.18
C MET A 1 -11.42 19.27 -58.40
N SER A 2 -11.92 18.04 -58.44
CA SER A 2 -13.34 17.78 -58.70
C SER A 2 -14.19 18.08 -57.46
N ILE A 3 -15.48 18.38 -57.65
CA ILE A 3 -16.45 18.52 -56.54
C ILE A 3 -16.57 17.20 -55.76
N GLU A 4 -16.37 16.07 -56.44
CA GLU A 4 -16.38 14.72 -55.87
C GLU A 4 -15.22 14.50 -54.90
N ASP A 5 -13.99 14.85 -55.30
CA ASP A 5 -12.79 14.78 -54.43
C ASP A 5 -12.97 15.60 -53.13
N GLY A 6 -13.64 16.75 -53.22
CA GLY A 6 -13.90 17.60 -52.05
C GLY A 6 -14.93 17.02 -51.08
N ARG A 7 -15.89 16.23 -51.58
CA ARG A 7 -16.91 15.55 -50.75
C ARG A 7 -16.29 14.37 -50.00
N ASP A 8 -15.45 13.59 -50.67
CA ASP A 8 -14.78 12.43 -50.07
C ASP A 8 -13.84 12.85 -48.93
N LEU A 9 -13.15 13.99 -49.09
CA LEU A 9 -12.32 14.57 -48.03
C LEU A 9 -13.13 15.01 -46.81
N LEU A 10 -14.34 15.54 -46.99
CA LEU A 10 -15.22 15.93 -45.88
C LEU A 10 -15.71 14.71 -45.10
N GLU A 11 -16.11 13.64 -45.79
CA GLU A 11 -16.56 12.40 -45.14
C GLU A 11 -15.43 11.72 -44.35
N LEU A 12 -14.20 11.76 -44.87
CA LEU A 12 -13.02 11.31 -44.15
C LEU A 12 -12.76 12.14 -42.88
N ILE A 13 -12.87 13.47 -42.97
CA ILE A 13 -12.70 14.37 -41.83
C ILE A 13 -13.78 14.09 -40.77
N ASP A 14 -15.04 13.92 -41.15
CA ASP A 14 -16.13 13.62 -40.24
C ASP A 14 -15.92 12.27 -39.53
N THR A 15 -15.43 11.27 -40.26
CA THR A 15 -15.07 9.96 -39.71
C THR A 15 -13.93 10.10 -38.68
N GLN A 16 -12.87 10.84 -39.01
CA GLN A 16 -11.75 11.07 -38.10
C GLN A 16 -12.17 11.87 -36.85
N ILE A 17 -13.08 12.83 -36.99
CA ILE A 17 -13.64 13.57 -35.85
C ILE A 17 -14.38 12.63 -34.91
N ALA A 18 -15.18 11.70 -35.45
CA ALA A 18 -15.88 10.69 -34.66
C ALA A 18 -14.89 9.78 -33.92
N GLU A 19 -13.84 9.31 -34.60
CA GLU A 19 -12.78 8.49 -33.99
C GLU A 19 -12.06 9.22 -32.86
N ILE A 20 -11.62 10.47 -33.08
CA ILE A 20 -10.97 11.30 -32.06
C ILE A 20 -11.87 11.47 -30.83
N LYS A 21 -13.17 11.69 -31.03
CA LYS A 21 -14.14 11.81 -29.94
C LYS A 21 -14.22 10.52 -29.12
N THR A 22 -14.29 9.35 -29.77
CA THR A 22 -14.32 8.07 -29.06
C THR A 22 -13.04 7.79 -28.28
N LEU A 23 -11.88 8.14 -28.84
CA LEU A 23 -10.59 8.03 -28.14
C LEU A 23 -10.54 8.94 -26.91
N TRP A 24 -11.05 10.17 -27.03
CA TRP A 24 -11.12 11.11 -25.91
C TRP A 24 -11.98 10.57 -24.75
N GLU A 25 -13.15 10.02 -25.06
CA GLU A 25 -14.02 9.38 -24.06
C GLU A 25 -13.34 8.18 -23.39
N ALA A 26 -12.61 7.36 -24.17
CA ALA A 26 -11.87 6.22 -23.64
C ALA A 26 -10.72 6.65 -22.71
N ILE A 27 -10.03 7.75 -23.03
CA ILE A 27 -8.98 8.33 -22.18
C ILE A 27 -9.57 8.84 -20.87
N ASN A 28 -10.65 9.63 -20.92
CA ASN A 28 -11.29 10.14 -19.70
C ASN A 28 -11.74 9.02 -18.75
N ARG A 29 -12.28 7.92 -19.30
CA ARG A 29 -12.64 6.74 -18.50
C ARG A 29 -11.43 6.05 -17.86
N LYS A 30 -10.26 6.13 -18.48
CA LYS A 30 -9.01 5.60 -17.92
C LYS A 30 -8.47 6.52 -16.83
N ASP A 31 -8.56 7.83 -17.01
CA ASP A 31 -8.16 8.80 -15.97
C ASP A 31 -8.97 8.61 -14.68
N GLU A 32 -10.30 8.44 -14.78
CA GLU A 32 -11.13 8.12 -13.62
C GLU A 32 -10.74 6.78 -12.94
N GLN A 33 -10.27 5.80 -13.71
CA GLN A 33 -9.78 4.54 -13.14
C GLN A 33 -8.44 4.72 -12.43
N ILE A 34 -7.55 5.55 -12.97
CA ILE A 34 -6.27 5.89 -12.36
C ILE A 34 -6.51 6.59 -11.02
N ASP A 35 -7.41 7.57 -10.97
CA ASP A 35 -7.73 8.29 -9.72
C ASP A 35 -8.20 7.34 -8.61
N ARG A 36 -9.05 6.36 -8.96
CA ARG A 36 -9.49 5.32 -8.01
C ARG A 36 -8.33 4.45 -7.52
N LEU A 37 -7.41 4.07 -8.40
CA LEU A 37 -6.24 3.27 -8.03
C LEU A 37 -5.29 4.04 -7.11
N VAL A 38 -5.11 5.35 -7.33
CA VAL A 38 -4.31 6.22 -6.47
C VAL A 38 -4.88 6.24 -5.05
N ILE A 39 -6.19 6.46 -4.90
CA ILE A 39 -6.86 6.44 -3.58
C ILE A 39 -6.67 5.09 -2.88
N LEU A 40 -6.87 3.98 -3.59
CA LEU A 40 -6.67 2.64 -3.04
C LEU A 40 -5.22 2.38 -2.60
N ALA A 41 -4.24 2.85 -3.38
CA ALA A 41 -2.83 2.73 -3.04
C ALA A 41 -2.48 3.51 -1.76
N GLU A 42 -3.01 4.72 -1.60
CA GLU A 42 -2.85 5.52 -0.38
C GLU A 42 -3.48 4.83 0.84
N GLU A 43 -4.68 4.27 0.69
CA GLU A 43 -5.32 3.51 1.77
C GLU A 43 -4.51 2.28 2.18
N ILE A 44 -3.96 1.53 1.23
CA ILE A 44 -3.10 0.37 1.51
C ILE A 44 -1.82 0.82 2.22
N GLY A 45 -1.19 1.91 1.77
CA GLY A 45 -0.02 2.50 2.42
C GLY A 45 -0.30 2.86 3.88
N ASN A 46 -1.42 3.53 4.14
CA ASN A 46 -1.86 3.90 5.49
C ASN A 46 -2.15 2.68 6.37
N LYS A 47 -2.84 1.66 5.84
CA LYS A 47 -3.11 0.41 6.56
C LYS A 47 -1.83 -0.33 6.91
N ASN A 48 -0.88 -0.40 5.97
CA ASN A 48 0.43 -1.01 6.20
C ASN A 48 1.23 -0.28 7.28
N ALA A 49 1.24 1.05 7.27
CA ALA A 49 1.90 1.84 8.31
C ALA A 49 1.29 1.57 9.70
N GLN A 50 -0.04 1.53 9.81
CA GLN A 50 -0.72 1.22 11.07
C GLN A 50 -0.42 -0.21 11.55
N LEU A 51 -0.41 -1.19 10.65
CA LEU A 51 -0.05 -2.57 10.98
C LEU A 51 1.40 -2.67 11.46
N ASN A 52 2.32 -1.95 10.82
CA ASN A 52 3.71 -1.93 11.24
C ASN A 52 3.87 -1.33 12.64
N ILE A 53 3.18 -0.22 12.94
CA ILE A 53 3.18 0.37 14.29
C ILE A 53 2.62 -0.61 15.32
N LYS A 54 1.52 -1.32 15.00
CA LYS A 54 0.95 -2.34 15.90
C LYS A 54 1.92 -3.50 16.12
N LEU A 55 2.58 -3.95 15.07
CA LEU A 55 3.57 -5.03 15.14
C LEU A 55 4.77 -4.64 16.00
N GLU A 56 5.31 -3.44 15.80
CA GLU A 56 6.42 -2.93 16.61
C GLU A 56 6.01 -2.76 18.09
N LYS A 57 4.78 -2.30 18.36
CA LYS A 57 4.24 -2.27 19.73
C LYS A 57 4.11 -3.66 20.35
N GLU A 58 3.62 -4.65 19.60
CA GLU A 58 3.52 -6.02 20.11
C GLU A 58 4.90 -6.67 20.28
N LYS A 59 5.87 -6.41 19.39
CA LYS A 59 7.26 -6.84 19.57
C LYS A 59 7.87 -6.22 20.82
N ALA A 60 7.70 -4.91 21.03
CA ALA A 60 8.19 -4.24 22.23
C ALA A 60 7.60 -4.85 23.51
N LYS A 61 6.32 -5.21 23.52
CA LYS A 61 5.67 -5.90 24.65
C LYS A 61 6.21 -7.31 24.92
N ARG A 62 6.91 -7.95 23.97
CA ARG A 62 7.49 -9.29 24.18
C ARG A 62 8.82 -9.25 24.91
N TRP A 63 9.49 -8.10 24.94
CA TRP A 63 10.76 -7.93 25.63
C TRP A 63 10.53 -7.24 26.98
N GLY A 64 11.05 -7.83 28.05
CA GLY A 64 11.06 -7.24 29.39
C GLY A 64 12.46 -7.18 29.96
N ILE A 65 12.76 -6.15 30.74
CA ILE A 65 13.98 -6.08 31.56
C ILE A 65 13.53 -6.11 33.01
N GLY A 66 14.10 -7.04 33.79
CA GLY A 66 13.68 -7.25 35.17
C GLY A 66 14.82 -7.70 36.07
N VAL A 67 14.57 -7.58 37.37
CA VAL A 67 15.40 -8.16 38.41
C VAL A 67 14.92 -9.57 38.68
N PHE A 68 15.85 -10.50 38.81
CA PHE A 68 15.58 -11.88 39.17
C PHE A 68 16.36 -12.25 40.42
N ALA A 69 15.80 -13.16 41.20
CA ALA A 69 16.47 -13.80 42.31
C ALA A 69 16.44 -15.32 42.09
N GLY A 70 17.54 -16.00 42.40
CA GLY A 70 17.67 -17.44 42.22
C GLY A 70 18.81 -18.02 43.04
N VAL A 71 19.08 -19.30 42.81
CA VAL A 71 20.17 -20.03 43.48
C VAL A 71 21.17 -20.46 42.42
N SER A 72 22.46 -20.20 42.65
CA SER A 72 23.55 -20.59 41.74
C SER A 72 23.73 -22.12 41.73
N HIS A 73 24.47 -22.63 40.74
CA HIS A 73 24.84 -24.05 40.71
C HIS A 73 25.64 -24.51 41.95
N GLN A 74 26.19 -23.56 42.72
CA GLN A 74 26.93 -23.80 43.96
C GLN A 74 26.07 -23.63 45.22
N GLY A 75 24.77 -23.37 45.08
CA GLY A 75 23.84 -23.24 46.21
C GLY A 75 23.76 -21.83 46.82
N GLU A 76 24.40 -20.83 46.21
CA GLU A 76 24.40 -19.45 46.72
C GLU A 76 23.19 -18.66 46.21
N ALA A 77 22.59 -17.82 47.05
CA ALA A 77 21.54 -16.91 46.62
C ALA A 77 22.12 -15.80 45.73
N VAL A 78 21.50 -15.56 44.58
CA VAL A 78 21.97 -14.58 43.59
C VAL A 78 20.82 -13.66 43.18
N VAL A 79 21.12 -12.37 43.02
CA VAL A 79 20.22 -11.37 42.44
C VAL A 79 20.89 -10.79 41.19
N GLY A 80 20.15 -10.74 40.08
CA GLY A 80 20.68 -10.27 38.80
C GLY A 80 19.67 -9.46 38.01
N ILE A 81 20.16 -8.73 37.01
CA ILE A 81 19.34 -8.05 36.00
C ILE A 81 19.42 -8.86 34.71
N GLY A 82 18.33 -8.95 33.97
CA GLY A 82 18.42 -9.44 32.61
C GLY A 82 17.15 -9.28 31.82
N VAL A 83 17.15 -9.93 30.66
CA VAL A 83 16.18 -9.72 29.59
C VAL A 83 15.30 -10.96 29.46
N THR A 84 13.98 -10.77 29.49
CA THR A 84 12.99 -11.81 29.26
C THR A 84 12.35 -11.62 27.89
N TYR A 85 12.12 -12.73 27.18
CA TYR A 85 11.38 -12.76 25.92
C TYR A 85 10.17 -13.68 26.03
N SER A 86 8.97 -13.14 25.84
CA SER A 86 7.73 -13.92 25.87
C SER A 86 7.50 -14.61 24.52
N LEU A 87 7.71 -15.94 24.48
CA LEU A 87 7.50 -16.79 23.30
C LEU A 87 6.01 -17.02 22.98
N PHE A 88 5.16 -17.10 24.00
CA PHE A 88 3.72 -17.32 23.87
C PHE A 88 2.95 -16.26 24.67
N LYS A 89 1.85 -15.76 24.10
CA LYS A 89 0.94 -14.80 24.74
C LYS A 89 -0.48 -15.31 24.43
N PHE A 90 -1.11 -15.94 25.42
CA PHE A 90 -2.50 -16.38 25.38
C PHE A 90 -3.44 -15.20 25.71
#